data_AF-A0A2A9M915-F1
#
_entry.id   AF-A0A2A9M915-F1
#
_cell.length_a   1.000
_cell.length_b   1.000
_cell.length_c   1.000
_cell.angle_alpha   90.00
_cell.angle_beta   90.00
_cell.angle_gamma   90.00
#
_symmetry.space_group_name_H-M   'P 1'
#
loop_
_entity.id
_entity.type
_entity.pdbx_description
1 polymer ?
#
loop_
_entity_poly.entity_id
_entity_poly.type
_entity_poly.pdbx_seq_one_letter_code
_entity_poly.pdbx_strand_id
1 'polypeptide(L)'
;MAGYDRFSIQVQLQHLQSKYQGTGNAQTTKLEWATSIQRDTLASHVGHYPRLAYFAVVENENIKRLRYRFLNQLARPVAFPADEADKEEGVEKKNGEEKEDRMKEDEN
;
A
#
# COMPACT_ATOMS: atom_id res chain seq x y z
N MET A 1 -38.15 -3.64 20.96
CA MET A 1 -38.35 -3.72 19.50
C MET A 1 -37.52 -2.71 18.68
N ALA A 2 -36.94 -1.64 19.25
CA ALA A 2 -36.17 -0.63 18.48
C ALA A 2 -34.71 -1.02 18.12
N GLY A 3 -34.18 -2.11 18.69
CA GLY A 3 -32.79 -2.54 18.43
C GLY A 3 -32.58 -3.29 17.12
N TYR A 4 -33.58 -4.07 16.68
CA TYR A 4 -33.49 -4.91 15.47
C TYR A 4 -33.39 -4.08 14.18
N ASP A 5 -34.07 -2.93 14.13
CA ASP A 5 -34.06 -2.07 12.95
C ASP A 5 -32.68 -1.43 12.72
N ARG A 6 -31.97 -1.09 13.80
CA ARG A 6 -30.62 -0.51 13.73
C ARG A 6 -29.59 -1.49 13.15
N PHE A 7 -29.68 -2.78 13.50
CA PHE A 7 -28.83 -3.80 12.90
C PHE A 7 -29.15 -4.04 11.42
N SER A 8 -30.42 -3.94 11.04
CA SER A 8 -30.85 -4.04 9.64
C SER A 8 -30.22 -2.93 8.78
N ILE A 9 -30.21 -1.70 9.28
CA ILE A 9 -29.64 -0.53 8.59
C ILE A 9 -28.12 -0.67 8.44
N GLN A 10 -27.42 -1.15 9.47
CA GLN A 10 -25.97 -1.35 9.41
C GLN A 10 -25.59 -2.42 8.39
N VAL A 11 -26.35 -3.51 8.29
CA VAL A 11 -26.12 -4.56 7.27
C VAL A 11 -26.32 -4.00 5.86
N GLN A 12 -27.38 -3.21 5.64
CA GLN A 12 -27.61 -2.56 4.34
C GLN A 12 -26.47 -1.61 3.96
N LEU A 13 -25.98 -0.83 4.93
CA LEU A 13 -24.86 0.08 4.73
C LEU A 13 -23.56 -0.67 4.40
N GLN A 14 -23.25 -1.72 5.15
CA GLN A 14 -22.06 -2.56 4.90
C GLN A 14 -22.15 -3.27 3.54
N HIS A 15 -23.34 -3.73 3.16
CA HIS A 15 -23.58 -4.31 1.84
C HIS A 15 -23.30 -3.28 0.74
N LEU A 16 -23.72 -2.01 0.91
CA LEU A 16 -23.44 -0.96 -0.06
C LEU A 16 -21.94 -0.63 -0.13
N GLN A 17 -21.27 -0.54 1.02
CA GLN A 17 -19.83 -0.32 1.11
C GLN A 17 -19.02 -1.43 0.43
N SER A 18 -19.47 -2.68 0.48
CA SER A 18 -18.82 -3.80 -0.21
C SER A 18 -18.90 -3.72 -1.75
N LYS A 19 -19.90 -3.00 -2.30
CA LYS A 19 -20.04 -2.82 -3.75
C LYS A 19 -19.10 -1.74 -4.29
N TYR A 20 -18.88 -0.69 -3.50
CA TYR A 20 -18.16 0.49 -3.92
C TYR A 20 -16.86 0.60 -3.14
N GLN A 21 -15.81 -0.01 -3.71
CA GLN A 21 -14.47 0.07 -3.18
C GLN A 21 -14.03 1.55 -3.03
N GLY A 22 -13.43 1.89 -1.89
CA GLY A 22 -13.02 3.26 -1.56
C GLY A 22 -14.05 4.05 -0.74
N THR A 23 -15.24 3.49 -0.51
CA THR A 23 -16.20 4.07 0.42
C THR A 23 -15.72 3.88 1.86
N GLY A 24 -15.34 4.98 2.53
CA GLY A 24 -14.91 4.98 3.91
C GLY A 24 -16.06 4.85 4.92
N ASN A 25 -15.70 4.58 6.16
CA ASN A 25 -16.53 4.64 7.36
C ASN A 25 -15.82 5.47 8.45
N ALA A 26 -16.49 5.75 9.57
CA ALA A 26 -15.90 6.56 10.64
C ALA A 26 -14.65 5.94 11.29
N GLN A 27 -14.37 4.66 11.01
CA GLN A 27 -13.26 3.89 11.55
C GLN A 27 -12.16 3.67 10.51
N THR A 28 -12.26 4.30 9.34
CA THR A 28 -11.28 4.15 8.26
C THR A 28 -9.96 4.74 8.68
N THR A 29 -8.91 3.94 8.62
CA THR A 29 -7.56 4.36 8.98
C THR A 29 -6.97 5.26 7.90
N LYS A 30 -5.99 6.09 8.29
CA LYS A 30 -5.25 6.94 7.35
C LYS A 30 -4.61 6.11 6.21
N LEU A 31 -4.13 4.90 6.52
CA LEU A 31 -3.49 4.02 5.55
C LEU A 31 -4.47 3.45 4.52
N GLU A 32 -5.65 3.00 4.97
CA GLU A 32 -6.69 2.51 4.06
C GLU A 32 -7.16 3.62 3.12
N TRP A 33 -7.37 4.82 3.65
CA TRP A 33 -7.75 5.99 2.85
C TRP A 33 -6.67 6.37 1.84
N ALA A 34 -5.41 6.48 2.28
CA ALA A 34 -4.29 6.81 1.39
C ALA A 34 -4.09 5.75 0.30
N THR A 35 -4.26 4.46 0.64
CA THR A 35 -4.17 3.36 -0.32
C THR A 35 -5.27 3.45 -1.37
N SER A 36 -6.50 3.79 -0.98
CA SER A 36 -7.61 4.01 -1.94
C SER A 36 -7.26 5.14 -2.92
N ILE A 37 -6.83 6.30 -2.41
CA ILE A 37 -6.47 7.45 -3.25
C ILE A 37 -5.37 7.10 -4.24
N GLN A 38 -4.32 6.42 -3.80
CA GLN A 38 -3.22 6.05 -4.68
C GLN A 38 -3.65 5.04 -5.74
N ARG A 39 -4.53 4.09 -5.40
CA ARG A 39 -5.08 3.16 -6.39
C ARG A 39 -5.92 3.88 -7.43
N ASP A 40 -6.77 4.81 -7.04
CA ASP A 40 -7.60 5.60 -7.95
C ASP A 40 -6.74 6.47 -8.88
N THR A 41 -5.68 7.04 -8.31
CA THR A 41 -4.69 7.83 -9.04
C THR A 41 -3.99 6.96 -10.09
N LEU A 42 -3.39 5.84 -9.70
CA LEU A 42 -2.70 4.92 -10.61
C LEU A 42 -3.64 4.32 -11.67
N ALA A 43 -4.88 3.98 -11.31
CA ALA A 43 -5.89 3.52 -12.24
C ALA A 43 -6.20 4.59 -13.31
N SER A 44 -6.29 5.86 -12.91
CA SER A 44 -6.48 6.99 -13.83
C SER A 44 -5.27 7.16 -14.77
N HIS A 45 -4.05 6.94 -14.29
CA HIS A 45 -2.83 6.97 -15.12
C HIS A 45 -2.84 5.88 -16.19
N VAL A 46 -3.32 4.69 -15.87
CA VAL A 46 -3.40 3.55 -16.80
C VAL A 46 -4.59 3.67 -17.76
N GLY A 47 -5.72 4.19 -17.29
CA GLY A 47 -6.96 4.30 -18.06
C GLY A 47 -6.94 5.43 -19.09
N HIS A 48 -6.28 6.56 -18.80
CA HIS A 48 -6.22 7.70 -19.71
C HIS A 48 -4.94 7.71 -20.53
N TYR A 49 -5.05 7.38 -21.82
CA TYR A 49 -3.93 7.40 -22.77
C TYR A 49 -3.08 8.69 -22.76
N PRO A 50 -3.65 9.92 -22.78
CA PRO A 50 -2.82 11.14 -22.80
C PRO A 50 -1.98 11.29 -21.52
N ARG A 51 -2.50 10.82 -20.39
CA ARG A 51 -1.79 10.83 -19.12
C ARG A 51 -0.62 9.84 -19.16
N LEU A 52 -0.86 8.61 -19.64
CA LEU A 52 0.19 7.61 -19.80
C LEU A 52 1.30 8.07 -20.76
N ALA A 53 0.93 8.71 -21.88
CA ALA A 53 1.87 9.26 -22.85
C ALA A 53 2.72 10.40 -22.27
N TYR A 54 2.13 11.27 -21.46
CA TYR A 54 2.86 12.34 -20.76
C TYR A 54 4.00 11.78 -19.89
N PHE A 55 3.70 10.78 -19.05
CA PHE A 55 4.73 10.16 -18.21
C PHE A 55 5.78 9.38 -19.01
N ALA A 56 5.39 8.73 -20.11
CA ALA A 56 6.32 8.02 -20.98
C ALA A 56 7.34 8.98 -21.63
N VAL A 57 6.91 10.19 -22.01
CA VAL A 57 7.79 11.23 -22.56
C VAL A 57 8.72 11.78 -21.49
N VAL A 58 8.20 12.09 -20.30
CA VAL A 58 8.99 12.67 -19.20
C VAL A 58 10.06 11.71 -18.70
N GLU A 59 9.73 10.42 -18.56
CA GLU A 59 10.66 9.41 -18.06
C GLU A 59 11.50 8.74 -19.17
N ASN A 60 11.25 9.09 -20.44
CA ASN A 60 11.88 8.47 -21.60
C ASN A 60 11.80 6.93 -21.59
N GLU A 61 10.62 6.40 -21.29
CA GLU A 61 10.37 4.97 -21.17
C GLU A 61 9.22 4.54 -22.09
N ASN A 62 9.20 3.26 -22.49
CA ASN A 62 8.13 2.75 -23.33
C ASN A 62 6.79 2.80 -22.59
N ILE A 63 5.75 3.32 -23.25
CA ILE A 63 4.35 3.37 -22.76
C ILE A 63 3.90 2.03 -22.16
N LYS A 64 4.27 0.91 -22.80
CA LYS A 64 3.90 -0.44 -22.30
C LYS A 64 4.61 -0.80 -21.00
N ARG A 65 5.89 -0.43 -20.86
CA ARG A 65 6.68 -0.65 -19.64
C ARG A 65 6.15 0.19 -18.50
N LEU A 66 5.81 1.45 -18.77
CA LEU A 66 5.21 2.34 -17.77
C LEU A 66 3.86 1.81 -17.27
N ARG A 67 3.02 1.32 -18.19
CA ARG A 67 1.75 0.66 -17.84
C ARG A 67 1.97 -0.57 -16.96
N TYR A 68 2.93 -1.41 -17.29
CA TYR A 68 3.30 -2.56 -16.46
C TYR A 68 3.76 -2.14 -15.06
N ARG A 69 4.59 -1.09 -14.97
CA ARG A 69 5.04 -0.55 -13.69
C ARG A 69 3.89 -0.04 -12.82
N PHE A 70 2.98 0.75 -13.39
CA PHE A 70 1.81 1.24 -12.65
C PHE A 70 0.89 0.11 -12.19
N LEU A 71 0.72 -0.94 -13.01
CA LEU A 71 -0.05 -2.13 -12.61
C LEU A 71 0.61 -2.90 -11.45
N ASN A 72 1.94 -3.02 -11.44
CA ASN A 72 2.66 -3.63 -10.32
C ASN A 72 2.56 -2.79 -9.05
N GLN A 73 2.61 -1.46 -9.17
CA GLN A 73 2.50 -0.53 -8.04
C GLN A 73 1.09 -0.53 -7.42
N LEU A 74 0.03 -0.91 -8.16
CA LEU A 74 -1.34 -0.99 -7.63
C LEU A 74 -1.51 -2.02 -6.50
N ALA A 75 -0.68 -3.06 -6.47
CA ALA A 75 -0.75 -4.12 -5.46
C ALA A 75 -0.51 -3.55 -4.05
N ARG A 76 0.58 -2.79 -3.89
CA ARG A 76 0.96 -2.10 -2.64
C ARG A 76 1.48 -0.70 -2.97
N PRO A 77 0.60 0.30 -3.12
CA PRO A 77 0.99 1.63 -3.57
C PRO A 77 1.56 2.52 -2.46
N VAL A 78 1.18 2.27 -1.20
CA VAL A 78 1.69 2.98 -0.03
C VAL A 78 2.61 2.02 0.73
N ALA A 79 3.80 2.49 1.11
CA ALA A 79 4.69 1.77 1.99
C ALA A 79 3.97 1.56 3.33
N PHE A 80 3.74 0.30 3.70
CA PHE A 80 3.14 -0.03 4.98
C PHE A 80 4.21 0.15 6.07
N PRO A 81 3.86 0.70 7.24
CA PRO A 81 4.81 0.87 8.36
C PRO A 81 5.36 -0.45 8.94
N ALA A 82 5.09 -1.62 8.35
CA ALA A 82 5.75 -2.88 8.69
C ALA A 82 7.23 -2.90 8.25
N ASP A 83 7.59 -2.13 7.23
CA ASP A 83 8.97 -2.07 6.75
C ASP A 83 9.90 -1.41 7.78
N GLU A 84 9.41 -0.63 8.75
CA GLU A 84 10.25 -0.08 9.82
C GLU A 84 10.50 -1.10 10.94
N ALA A 85 9.51 -1.94 11.29
CA ALA A 85 9.70 -3.03 12.25
C ALA A 85 10.64 -4.12 11.70
N ASP A 86 10.50 -4.48 10.42
CA ASP A 86 11.38 -5.45 9.76
C ASP A 86 12.79 -4.89 9.52
N LYS A 87 12.94 -3.56 9.35
CA LYS A 87 14.24 -2.88 9.27
C LYS A 87 14.92 -2.81 10.64
N GLU A 88 14.19 -2.49 11.71
CA GLU A 88 14.73 -2.47 13.07
C GLU A 88 15.21 -3.87 13.49
N GLU A 89 14.41 -4.92 13.23
CA GLU A 89 14.84 -6.30 13.47
C GLU A 89 16.06 -6.72 12.61
N GLY A 90 16.12 -6.26 11.35
CA GLY A 90 17.26 -6.53 10.46
C GLY A 90 18.54 -5.79 10.85
N VAL A 91 18.43 -4.61 11.46
CA VAL A 91 19.55 -3.80 11.96
C VAL A 91 20.06 -4.35 13.30
N GLU A 92 19.18 -4.80 14.19
CA GLU A 92 19.59 -5.47 15.45
C GLU A 92 20.30 -6.80 15.20
N LYS A 93 19.82 -7.62 14.25
CA LYS A 93 20.47 -8.89 13.88
C LYS A 93 21.88 -8.68 13.30
N LYS A 94 22.07 -7.69 12.42
CA LYS A 94 23.40 -7.33 11.90
C LYS A 94 24.34 -6.82 12.98
N ASN A 95 23.85 -5.98 13.90
CA ASN A 95 24.65 -5.49 15.02
C ASN A 95 25.01 -6.60 16.03
N GLY A 96 24.20 -7.66 16.12
CA GLY A 96 24.48 -8.86 16.90
C GLY A 96 25.56 -9.75 16.26
N GLU A 97 25.42 -10.04 14.96
CA GLU A 97 26.39 -10.83 14.18
C GLU A 97 27.77 -10.15 14.14
N GLU A 98 27.84 -8.83 13.91
CA GLU A 98 29.10 -8.08 13.95
C GLU A 98 29.76 -8.02 15.34
N LYS A 99 29.01 -8.26 16.43
CA LYS A 99 29.57 -8.35 17.78
C LYS A 99 30.10 -9.75 18.06
N GLU A 100 29.42 -10.79 17.60
CA GLU A 100 29.89 -12.17 17.74
C GLU A 100 31.14 -12.43 16.90
N ASP A 101 31.23 -11.87 15.69
CA ASP A 101 32.41 -12.03 14.84
C ASP A 101 33.64 -11.30 15.40
N ARG A 102 33.45 -10.12 16.00
CA ARG A 102 34.53 -9.42 16.74
C ARG A 102 34.99 -10.17 17.99
N MET A 103 34.09 -10.85 18.71
CA MET A 103 34.49 -11.63 19.89
C MET A 103 35.26 -12.90 19.52
N LYS A 104 35.02 -13.48 18.34
CA LYS A 104 35.76 -14.66 17.86
C LYS A 104 37.17 -14.32 17.34
N GLU A 105 37.41 -13.07 16.96
CA GLU A 105 38.75 -12.59 16.55
C GLU A 105 39.68 -12.38 17.75
N ASP A 106 39.14 -12.08 18.94
CA ASP A 106 39.92 -11.85 20.17
C ASP A 106 40.27 -13.15 20.93
N GLU A 107 39.70 -14.30 20.53
CA GLU A 107 39.88 -15.62 21.18
C GLU A 107 40.94 -16.53 20.53
N ASN A 108 41.64 -16.09 19.47
CA ASN A 108 42.63 -16.89 18.73
C ASN A 108 44.04 -16.29 18.70
#